data_AF-A0A3D8QVL1-F1
#
_entry.id   AF-A0A3D8QVL1-F1
#
_cell.length_a   1.000
_cell.length_b   1.000
_cell.length_c   1.000
_cell.angle_alpha   90.00
_cell.angle_beta   90.00
_cell.angle_gamma   90.00
#
_symmetry.space_group_name_H-M   'P 1'
#
loop_
_entity.id
_entity.type
_entity.pdbx_description
1 polymer ?
#
loop_
_entity_poly.entity_id
_entity_poly.type
_entity_poly.pdbx_seq_one_letter_code
_entity_poly.pdbx_strand_id
1 'polypeptide(L)'
;MPVYLLESILQQSYQKSRVSSTIMDPERVSRKLATDVAFYLDEANIANVLFGWQGLILVGNRMVDGEVDFVIPDAQMPTAIKALESVGYLRCNEPDCVELNSDRMGPDEQNGYLVIKRNRCHRVAAAHFHFEAKQYLLSLHLQSSLLWWLSELTTANGPPAAVLEVGA
;
A
#
# COMPACT_ATOMS: atom_id res chain seq x y z
N MET A 1 7.82 -17.68 -50.73
CA MET A 1 8.57 -17.48 -49.46
C MET A 1 7.80 -18.18 -48.36
N PRO A 2 8.42 -19.05 -47.53
CA PRO A 2 7.68 -19.87 -46.58
C PRO A 2 7.27 -19.04 -45.36
N VAL A 3 5.98 -19.14 -45.00
CA VAL A 3 5.29 -18.42 -43.92
C VAL A 3 5.97 -18.61 -42.55
N TYR A 4 6.72 -19.69 -42.37
CA TYR A 4 7.46 -20.02 -41.15
C TYR A 4 8.59 -19.04 -40.78
N LEU A 5 9.09 -18.23 -41.73
CA LEU A 5 10.15 -17.26 -41.44
C LEU A 5 9.61 -15.97 -40.79
N LEU A 6 8.35 -15.61 -41.05
CA LEU A 6 7.72 -14.40 -40.48
C LEU A 6 7.29 -14.61 -39.03
N GLU A 7 6.78 -15.79 -38.68
CA GLU A 7 6.40 -16.12 -37.31
C GLU A 7 7.61 -16.18 -36.37
N SER A 8 8.75 -16.70 -36.85
CA SER A 8 9.98 -16.74 -36.06
C SER A 8 10.58 -15.34 -35.83
N ILE A 9 10.51 -14.45 -36.82
CA ILE A 9 10.93 -13.05 -36.66
C ILE A 9 9.97 -12.29 -35.72
N LEU A 10 8.66 -12.54 -35.81
CA LEU A 10 7.68 -11.94 -34.90
C LEU A 10 7.82 -12.45 -33.47
N GLN A 11 8.00 -13.75 -33.24
CA GLN A 11 8.30 -14.31 -31.91
C GLN A 11 9.64 -13.82 -31.36
N GLN A 12 10.66 -13.70 -32.19
CA GLN A 12 11.98 -13.24 -31.75
C GLN A 12 11.98 -11.73 -31.46
N SER A 13 11.17 -10.94 -32.18
CA SER A 13 10.92 -9.52 -31.86
C SER A 13 10.08 -9.33 -30.60
N TYR A 14 9.10 -10.23 -30.36
CA TYR A 14 8.30 -10.28 -29.13
C TYR A 14 9.10 -10.72 -27.90
N GLN A 15 10.11 -11.58 -28.07
CA GLN A 15 11.02 -11.95 -26.98
C GLN A 15 12.12 -10.92 -26.73
N LYS A 16 12.62 -10.25 -27.78
CA LYS A 16 13.62 -9.18 -27.64
C LYS A 16 13.08 -7.91 -26.96
N SER A 17 11.77 -7.65 -27.04
CA SER A 17 11.15 -6.54 -26.29
C SER A 17 11.02 -6.80 -24.78
N ARG A 18 11.21 -8.04 -24.30
CA ARG A 18 11.22 -8.39 -22.87
C ARG A 18 12.57 -8.19 -22.18
N VAL A 19 13.64 -7.95 -22.93
CA VAL A 19 14.98 -7.74 -22.40
C VAL A 19 15.41 -6.31 -22.70
N SER A 20 14.65 -5.36 -22.16
CA SER A 20 14.98 -3.94 -22.20
C SER A 20 14.62 -3.31 -20.85
N SER A 21 15.65 -2.97 -20.07
CA SER A 21 15.65 -2.22 -18.80
C SER A 21 14.75 -2.74 -17.68
N THR A 22 15.41 -3.24 -16.62
CA THR A 22 14.89 -3.58 -15.28
C THR A 22 14.29 -2.36 -14.57
N ILE A 23 13.20 -1.81 -15.09
CA ILE A 23 12.28 -0.96 -14.34
C ILE A 23 11.13 -1.90 -14.02
N MET A 24 11.03 -2.32 -12.76
CA MET A 24 9.86 -3.09 -12.35
C MET A 24 8.61 -2.26 -12.66
N ASP A 25 7.63 -2.88 -13.31
CA ASP A 25 6.31 -2.30 -13.53
C ASP A 25 5.77 -1.79 -12.18
N PRO A 26 5.47 -0.49 -12.02
CA PRO A 26 5.01 0.07 -10.75
C PRO A 26 3.81 -0.68 -10.18
N GLU A 27 2.92 -1.16 -11.04
CA GLU A 27 1.77 -1.98 -10.64
C GLU A 27 2.21 -3.30 -10.00
N ARG A 28 3.26 -3.92 -10.54
CA ARG A 28 3.83 -5.16 -9.99
C ARG A 28 4.48 -4.93 -8.63
N VAL A 29 5.12 -3.78 -8.43
CA VAL A 29 5.74 -3.42 -7.14
C VAL A 29 4.66 -3.21 -6.09
N SER A 30 3.66 -2.36 -6.34
CA SER A 30 2.57 -2.10 -5.37
C SER A 30 1.78 -3.35 -5.02
N ARG A 31 1.48 -4.23 -5.99
CA ARG A 31 0.80 -5.51 -5.72
C ARG A 31 1.64 -6.46 -4.89
N LYS A 32 2.95 -6.52 -5.14
CA LYS A 32 3.86 -7.31 -4.32
C LYS A 32 3.89 -6.76 -2.89
N LEU A 33 4.03 -5.45 -2.74
CA LEU A 33 4.01 -4.78 -1.43
C LEU A 33 2.71 -5.06 -0.67
N ALA A 34 1.55 -4.93 -1.31
CA ALA A 34 0.26 -5.26 -0.71
C ALA A 34 0.18 -6.74 -0.26
N THR A 35 0.67 -7.66 -1.10
CA THR A 35 0.67 -9.10 -0.81
C THR A 35 1.58 -9.44 0.37
N ASP A 36 2.80 -8.90 0.38
CA ASP A 36 3.79 -9.13 1.44
C ASP A 36 3.29 -8.57 2.78
N VAL A 37 2.71 -7.36 2.77
CA VAL A 37 2.18 -6.73 3.98
C VAL A 37 1.01 -7.54 4.54
N ALA A 38 0.06 -7.95 3.70
CA ALA A 38 -1.05 -8.79 4.13
C ALA A 38 -0.54 -10.09 4.77
N PHE A 39 0.46 -10.73 4.14
CA PHE A 39 1.10 -11.94 4.67
C PHE A 39 1.70 -11.71 6.07
N TYR A 40 2.47 -10.64 6.27
CA TYR A 40 3.09 -10.38 7.57
C TYR A 40 2.10 -9.97 8.67
N LEU A 41 1.02 -9.27 8.31
CA LEU A 41 -0.05 -8.96 9.25
C LEU A 41 -0.82 -10.23 9.64
N ASP A 42 -1.08 -11.12 8.69
CA ASP A 42 -1.74 -12.40 8.95
C ASP A 42 -0.88 -13.33 9.82
N GLU A 43 0.43 -13.44 9.56
CA GLU A 43 1.38 -14.17 10.42
C GLU A 43 1.43 -13.61 11.85
N ALA A 44 1.22 -12.30 12.01
CA ALA A 44 1.11 -11.66 13.31
C ALA A 44 -0.30 -11.73 13.93
N ASN A 45 -1.25 -12.42 13.29
CA ASN A 45 -2.66 -12.52 13.66
C ASN A 45 -3.33 -11.14 13.84
N ILE A 46 -3.05 -10.23 12.89
CA ILE A 46 -3.58 -8.87 12.87
C ILE A 46 -4.66 -8.77 11.81
N ALA A 47 -5.88 -8.43 12.22
CA ALA A 47 -6.96 -8.22 11.27
C ALA A 47 -6.65 -6.98 10.43
N ASN A 48 -6.87 -7.07 9.12
CA ASN A 48 -6.51 -6.02 8.19
C ASN A 48 -7.44 -6.02 6.97
N VAL A 49 -7.60 -4.85 6.34
CA VAL A 49 -8.33 -4.70 5.08
C VAL A 49 -7.50 -3.83 4.14
N LEU A 50 -7.21 -4.34 2.93
CA LEU A 50 -6.66 -3.53 1.85
C LEU A 50 -7.67 -2.46 1.44
N PHE A 51 -7.23 -1.20 1.37
CA PHE A 51 -8.07 -0.04 1.10
C PHE A 51 -7.48 0.82 -0.03
N GLY A 52 -8.15 1.93 -0.34
CA GLY A 52 -7.69 2.90 -1.33
C GLY A 52 -7.74 2.36 -2.77
N TRP A 53 -6.86 2.89 -3.62
CA TRP A 53 -6.83 2.55 -5.04
C TRP A 53 -6.43 1.11 -5.30
N GLN A 54 -5.54 0.54 -4.50
CA GLN A 54 -5.15 -0.87 -4.61
C GLN A 54 -6.30 -1.83 -4.34
N GLY A 55 -7.16 -1.51 -3.36
CA GLY A 55 -8.40 -2.26 -3.16
C GLY A 55 -9.32 -2.21 -4.38
N LEU A 56 -9.41 -1.05 -5.05
CA LEU A 56 -10.23 -0.87 -6.25
C LEU A 56 -9.69 -1.58 -7.49
N ILE A 57 -8.38 -1.86 -7.55
CA ILE A 57 -7.79 -2.68 -8.63
C ILE A 57 -8.37 -4.09 -8.61
N LEU A 58 -8.67 -4.65 -7.43
CA LEU A 58 -9.24 -6.00 -7.31
C LEU A 58 -10.62 -6.13 -7.96
N VAL A 59 -11.36 -5.02 -8.10
CA VAL A 59 -12.67 -4.99 -8.77
C VAL A 59 -12.60 -4.48 -10.21
N GLY A 60 -11.39 -4.43 -10.79
CA GLY A 60 -11.17 -4.11 -12.20
C GLY A 60 -10.94 -2.63 -12.52
N ASN A 61 -10.85 -1.75 -11.52
CA ASN A 61 -10.52 -0.35 -11.75
C ASN A 61 -9.00 -0.17 -11.79
N ARG A 62 -8.44 -0.07 -13.00
CA ARG A 62 -6.99 0.10 -13.18
C ARG A 62 -6.59 1.54 -12.92
N MET A 63 -6.32 1.86 -11.67
CA MET A 63 -5.54 3.03 -11.32
C MET A 63 -4.26 2.58 -10.64
N VAL A 64 -3.14 2.87 -11.31
CA VAL A 64 -1.81 2.55 -10.78
C VAL A 64 -1.36 3.74 -9.95
N ASP A 65 -1.33 3.53 -8.65
CA ASP A 65 -0.59 4.38 -7.73
C ASP A 65 0.48 3.57 -7.01
N GLY A 66 1.56 4.26 -6.63
CA GLY A 66 2.62 3.69 -5.80
C GLY A 66 2.19 3.54 -4.34
N GLU A 67 0.92 3.77 -4.00
CA GLU A 67 0.42 3.78 -2.63
C GLU A 67 -0.31 2.47 -2.33
N VAL A 68 -0.09 1.93 -1.14
CA VAL A 68 -0.76 0.75 -0.60
C VAL A 68 -1.34 1.13 0.75
N ASP A 69 -2.66 1.07 0.89
CA ASP A 69 -3.34 1.43 2.13
C ASP A 69 -3.90 0.18 2.81
N PHE A 70 -3.63 0.04 4.10
CA PHE A 70 -4.30 -0.94 4.96
C PHE A 70 -5.07 -0.24 6.08
N VAL A 71 -6.23 -0.78 6.40
CA VAL A 71 -6.99 -0.42 7.60
C VAL A 71 -6.77 -1.49 8.66
N ILE A 72 -6.42 -1.06 9.87
CA ILE A 72 -6.07 -1.92 11.02
C ILE A 72 -6.98 -1.57 12.21
N PRO A 73 -7.50 -2.55 12.97
CA PRO A 73 -8.09 -2.35 14.29
C PRO A 73 -7.27 -1.40 15.15
N ASP A 74 -7.92 -0.43 15.77
CA ASP A 74 -7.24 0.62 16.53
C ASP A 74 -6.34 0.03 17.63
N ALA A 75 -6.84 -1.01 18.32
CA ALA A 75 -6.12 -1.71 19.38
C ALA A 75 -4.90 -2.52 18.88
N GLN A 76 -4.87 -2.91 17.59
CA GLN A 76 -3.79 -3.71 17.00
C GLN A 76 -2.74 -2.85 16.29
N MET A 77 -2.97 -1.55 16.11
CA MET A 77 -2.06 -0.64 15.40
C MET A 77 -0.61 -0.68 15.94
N PRO A 78 -0.35 -0.62 17.26
CA PRO A 78 1.03 -0.72 17.77
C PRO A 78 1.70 -2.06 17.43
N THR A 79 0.94 -3.15 17.43
CA THR A 79 1.43 -4.50 17.08
C THR A 79 1.72 -4.61 15.58
N ALA A 80 0.87 -4.01 14.73
CA ALA A 80 1.06 -3.97 13.28
C ALA A 80 2.34 -3.24 12.88
N ILE A 81 2.59 -2.07 13.49
CA ILE A 81 3.82 -1.31 13.27
C ILE A 81 5.04 -2.16 13.63
N LYS A 82 5.04 -2.77 14.82
CA LYS A 82 6.14 -3.62 15.29
C LYS A 82 6.35 -4.85 14.40
N ALA A 83 5.28 -5.48 13.94
CA ALA A 83 5.36 -6.65 13.06
C ALA A 83 6.08 -6.29 11.75
N LEU A 84 5.72 -5.17 11.13
CA LEU A 84 6.36 -4.70 9.90
C LEU A 84 7.80 -4.25 10.14
N GLU A 85 8.08 -3.52 11.22
CA GLU A 85 9.44 -3.13 11.60
C GLU A 85 10.34 -4.36 11.82
N SER A 86 9.80 -5.44 12.39
CA SER A 86 10.55 -6.69 12.64
C SER A 86 11.01 -7.41 11.36
N VAL A 87 10.33 -7.18 10.23
CA VAL A 87 10.70 -7.72 8.92
C VAL A 87 11.44 -6.71 8.04
N GLY A 88 11.91 -5.60 8.64
CA GLY A 88 12.77 -4.61 8.00
C GLY A 88 12.04 -3.45 7.34
N TYR A 89 10.73 -3.30 7.54
CA TYR A 89 9.99 -2.16 7.01
C TYR A 89 10.23 -0.97 7.94
N LEU A 90 10.97 0.03 7.45
CA LEU A 90 11.35 1.18 8.25
C LEU A 90 10.23 2.21 8.28
N ARG A 91 9.61 2.40 9.44
CA ARG A 91 8.61 3.45 9.63
C ARG A 91 9.23 4.81 9.38
N CYS A 92 8.54 5.65 8.62
CA CYS A 92 8.95 7.05 8.46
C CYS A 92 8.83 7.79 9.80
N ASN A 93 9.90 8.47 10.19
CA ASN A 93 9.90 9.35 11.37
C ASN A 93 10.37 10.77 11.00
N GLU A 94 10.37 11.12 9.70
CA GLU A 94 10.70 12.46 9.23
C GLU A 94 9.56 13.43 9.65
N PRO A 95 9.82 14.43 10.50
CA PRO A 95 8.77 15.29 11.06
C PRO A 95 8.12 16.21 10.01
N ASP A 96 8.80 16.44 8.89
CA ASP A 96 8.38 17.28 7.76
C ASP A 96 7.92 16.44 6.56
N CYS A 97 7.68 15.14 6.76
CA CYS A 97 7.17 14.29 5.68
C CYS A 97 5.81 14.77 5.18
N VAL A 98 5.67 14.90 3.85
CA VAL A 98 4.42 15.36 3.22
C VAL A 98 3.22 14.49 3.58
N GLU A 99 3.45 13.21 3.87
CA GLU A 99 2.45 12.21 4.25
C GLU A 99 1.82 12.44 5.63
N LEU A 100 2.42 13.33 6.44
CA LEU A 100 1.86 13.77 7.71
C LEU A 100 0.83 14.91 7.56
N ASN A 101 0.62 15.42 6.34
CA ASN A 101 -0.30 16.52 6.05
C ASN A 101 -1.54 16.02 5.32
N SER A 102 -2.73 16.42 5.77
CA SER A 102 -3.98 16.06 5.09
C SER A 102 -4.12 16.69 3.70
N ASP A 103 -3.45 17.81 3.46
CA ASP A 103 -3.28 18.45 2.15
C ASP A 103 -1.80 18.39 1.75
N ARG A 104 -1.47 17.53 0.80
CA ARG A 104 -0.11 17.34 0.27
C ARG A 104 0.32 18.44 -0.72
N MET A 105 -0.35 19.60 -0.77
CA MET A 105 0.04 20.69 -1.67
C MET A 105 1.46 21.18 -1.32
N GLY A 106 2.37 21.13 -2.31
CA GLY A 106 3.71 21.67 -2.15
C GLY A 106 3.72 23.21 -2.16
N PRO A 107 4.74 23.85 -1.55
CA PRO A 107 4.89 25.31 -1.57
C PRO A 107 5.02 25.88 -3.00
N ASP A 108 5.60 25.11 -3.92
CA ASP A 108 5.80 25.51 -5.33
C ASP A 108 4.53 25.42 -6.20
N GLU A 109 3.44 24.84 -5.68
CA GLU A 109 2.20 24.58 -6.43
C GLU A 109 1.11 25.64 -6.23
N GLN A 110 1.42 26.72 -5.50
CA GLN A 110 0.48 27.82 -5.25
C GLN A 110 0.19 28.67 -6.51
N ASN A 111 0.98 28.52 -7.58
CA ASN A 111 0.79 29.23 -8.85
C ASN A 111 -0.22 28.52 -9.80
N GLY A 112 -1.46 28.38 -9.31
CA GLY A 112 -2.65 28.70 -10.10
C GLY A 112 -3.08 27.86 -11.32
N TYR A 113 -2.45 26.73 -11.65
CA TYR A 113 -3.01 25.80 -12.65
C TYR A 113 -3.45 24.49 -12.00
N LEU A 114 -4.76 24.23 -12.13
CA LEU A 114 -5.59 23.16 -11.54
C LEU A 114 -5.17 21.73 -11.91
N VAL A 115 -3.91 21.35 -11.68
CA VAL A 115 -3.57 19.93 -11.62
C VAL A 115 -4.05 19.44 -10.26
N ILE A 116 -5.27 18.91 -10.21
CA ILE A 116 -5.73 18.11 -9.07
C ILE A 116 -4.80 16.90 -9.02
N LYS A 117 -3.72 16.99 -8.24
CA LYS A 117 -2.90 15.83 -7.93
C LYS A 117 -3.80 14.77 -7.30
N ARG A 118 -3.80 13.59 -7.90
CA ARG A 118 -4.41 12.41 -7.29
C ARG A 118 -3.81 12.26 -5.89
N ASN A 119 -4.64 12.02 -4.88
CA ASN A 119 -4.26 11.95 -3.47
C ASN A 119 -3.71 13.25 -2.85
N ARG A 120 -4.01 14.44 -3.41
CA ARG A 120 -3.70 15.71 -2.73
C ARG A 120 -4.32 15.77 -1.33
N CYS A 121 -5.63 15.54 -1.27
CA CYS A 121 -6.35 15.50 -0.02
C CYS A 121 -6.55 14.03 0.36
N HIS A 122 -5.98 13.62 1.47
CA HIS A 122 -6.09 12.25 1.97
C HIS A 122 -6.23 12.25 3.48
N ARG A 123 -6.57 11.07 4.02
CA ARG A 123 -6.53 10.86 5.47
C ARG A 123 -5.08 10.61 5.87
N VAL A 124 -4.62 11.31 6.91
CA VAL A 124 -3.29 11.08 7.49
C VAL A 124 -3.28 9.69 8.15
N ALA A 125 -2.36 8.85 7.71
CA ALA A 125 -2.18 7.50 8.24
C ALA A 125 -1.60 7.57 9.66
N ALA A 126 -1.90 6.57 10.50
CA ALA A 126 -1.32 6.45 11.84
C ALA A 126 0.16 6.03 11.77
N ALA A 127 0.54 5.31 10.73
CA ALA A 127 1.93 5.02 10.38
C ALA A 127 2.08 4.91 8.87
N HIS A 128 3.26 5.26 8.35
CA HIS A 128 3.58 5.09 6.94
C HIS A 128 5.05 4.70 6.73
N PHE A 129 5.33 4.08 5.58
CA PHE A 129 6.63 3.51 5.22
C PHE A 129 6.94 3.86 3.76
N HIS A 130 8.14 4.34 3.50
CA HIS A 130 8.61 4.73 2.16
C HIS A 130 9.52 3.66 1.56
N PHE A 131 9.34 3.35 0.27
CA PHE A 131 10.17 2.40 -0.46
C PHE A 131 10.73 3.03 -1.75
N GLU A 132 11.81 2.43 -2.28
CA GLU A 132 12.47 2.81 -3.53
C GLU A 132 12.64 4.33 -3.69
N ALA A 133 13.37 4.96 -2.75
CA ALA A 133 13.57 6.42 -2.72
C ALA A 133 12.26 7.23 -2.69
N LYS A 134 11.28 6.77 -1.89
CA LYS A 134 9.95 7.39 -1.71
C LYS A 134 9.04 7.32 -2.94
N GLN A 135 9.29 6.38 -3.86
CA GLN A 135 8.41 6.12 -5.00
C GLN A 135 7.16 5.32 -4.63
N TYR A 136 7.24 4.48 -3.59
CA TYR A 136 6.11 3.72 -3.09
C TYR A 136 5.88 4.02 -1.61
N LEU A 137 4.62 3.97 -1.23
CA LEU A 137 4.14 4.30 0.09
C LEU A 137 3.28 3.14 0.61
N LEU A 138 3.57 2.69 1.82
CA LEU A 138 2.63 1.89 2.61
C LEU A 138 2.05 2.78 3.70
N SER A 139 0.72 2.79 3.83
CA SER A 139 -0.01 3.56 4.84
C SER A 139 -0.87 2.63 5.69
N LEU A 140 -0.77 2.76 7.01
CA LEU A 140 -1.64 2.09 7.97
C LEU A 140 -2.61 3.09 8.58
N HIS A 141 -3.90 2.87 8.37
CA HIS A 141 -4.98 3.69 8.87
C HIS A 141 -5.70 3.00 10.03
N LEU A 142 -6.17 3.80 10.99
CA LEU A 142 -7.05 3.30 12.05
C LEU A 142 -8.42 2.94 11.47
N GLN A 143 -9.00 1.85 11.94
CA GLN A 143 -10.35 1.44 11.55
C GLN A 143 -11.38 2.51 11.89
N SER A 144 -11.32 3.07 13.11
CA SER A 144 -12.23 4.14 13.55
C SER A 144 -12.16 5.40 12.66
N SER A 145 -11.08 5.56 11.91
CA SER A 145 -10.84 6.72 11.05
C SER A 145 -11.45 6.55 9.66
N LEU A 146 -11.51 5.34 9.09
CA LEU A 146 -11.96 5.10 7.72
C LEU A 146 -13.21 4.22 7.62
N LEU A 147 -13.35 3.24 8.51
CA LEU A 147 -14.40 2.23 8.50
C LEU A 147 -15.22 2.27 9.79
N TRP A 148 -15.48 3.47 10.33
CA TRP A 148 -16.20 3.68 11.60
C TRP A 148 -17.60 3.07 11.66
N TRP A 149 -18.20 2.78 10.51
CA TRP A 149 -19.52 2.18 10.37
C TRP A 149 -19.49 0.64 10.39
N LEU A 150 -18.30 0.05 10.30
CA LEU A 150 -18.08 -1.40 10.25
C LEU A 150 -17.72 -1.89 11.66
N SER A 151 -18.23 -3.06 12.05
CA SER A 151 -17.80 -3.73 13.28
C SER A 151 -16.28 -3.92 13.29
N GLU A 152 -15.69 -3.96 14.48
CA GLU A 152 -14.24 -4.19 14.66
C GLU A 152 -13.79 -5.38 13.81
N LEU A 153 -12.73 -5.18 13.01
CA LEU A 153 -12.18 -6.23 12.20
C LEU A 153 -11.60 -7.32 13.10
N THR A 154 -11.89 -8.57 12.78
CA THR A 154 -11.42 -9.74 13.52
C THR A 154 -10.74 -10.70 12.56
N THR A 155 -9.75 -11.46 13.05
CA THR A 155 -9.20 -12.57 12.27
C THR A 155 -10.13 -13.78 12.41
N ALA A 156 -9.98 -14.76 11.51
CA ALA A 156 -10.75 -16.02 11.59
C ALA A 156 -10.54 -16.77 12.93
N ASN A 157 -9.44 -16.48 13.63
CA ASN A 157 -9.10 -17.05 14.93
C ASN A 157 -9.78 -16.33 16.11
N GLY A 158 -10.65 -15.35 15.85
CA GLY A 158 -11.25 -14.48 16.86
C GLY A 158 -10.30 -13.34 17.27
N PRO A 159 -10.72 -12.47 18.21
CA PRO A 159 -9.83 -11.45 18.73
C PRO A 159 -8.55 -12.10 19.31
N PRO A 160 -7.34 -11.53 19.09
CA PRO A 160 -6.15 -11.99 19.78
C PRO A 160 -6.46 -11.98 21.27
N ALA A 161 -6.18 -13.10 21.96
CA ALA A 161 -6.57 -13.32 23.35
C ALA A 161 -6.40 -12.03 24.14
N ALA A 162 -7.53 -11.39 24.45
CA ALA A 162 -7.54 -10.16 25.21
C ALA A 162 -6.71 -10.43 26.46
N VAL A 163 -5.72 -9.57 26.70
CA VAL A 163 -5.14 -9.45 28.04
C VAL A 163 -6.35 -9.23 28.94
N LEU A 164 -6.74 -10.27 29.68
CA LEU A 164 -7.75 -10.19 30.70
C LEU A 164 -7.30 -9.05 31.60
N GLU A 165 -7.97 -7.91 31.52
CA GLU A 165 -7.86 -6.90 32.55
C GLU A 165 -8.36 -7.58 33.83
N VAL A 166 -7.39 -8.01 34.64
CA VAL A 166 -7.64 -8.47 35.99
C VAL A 166 -8.15 -7.26 36.74
N GLY A 167 -9.46 -7.19 36.88
CA GLY A 167 -10.10 -6.25 37.79
C GLY A 167 -9.48 -6.41 39.19
N ALA A 168 -9.08 -5.28 39.76
CA ALA A 168 -8.85 -5.08 41.18
C ALA A 168 -9.61 -3.82 41.60
#